data_AF-A0A0D2TQB9-F1
#
_entry.id   AF-A0A0D2TQB9-F1
#
_cell.length_a   1.000
_cell.length_b   1.000
_cell.length_c   1.000
_cell.angle_alpha   90.00
_cell.angle_beta   90.00
_cell.angle_gamma   90.00
#
_symmetry.space_group_name_H-M   'P 1'
#
loop_
_entity.id
_entity.type
_entity.pdbx_description
1 polymer ?
#
loop_
_entity_poly.entity_id
_entity_poly.type
_entity_poly.pdbx_seq_one_letter_code
_entity_poly.pdbx_strand_id
1 'polypeptide(L)'
;MDYFLNKIDKHLDNHRNLDQNMNELKRKLNDLNGLKEDIESRVSSELQPTKKLKKGVQIWLENVERINGEIQSLDGRIGESSALTRGFHAEDVLMRMKEVEEHIQQGKFCEGLVVDNPRRIGQVLSTSTLSGEATKLYIEEIWQCLMNDEVRKIGVWGMGGVGKTSIMKHINNRLLKQTHKFDVVIWITVSKEMSLAKLQKDLASKLDVKFSGNE
;
A
#
# COMPACT_ATOMS: atom_id res chain seq x y z
N MET A 1 -40.05 -27.34 -39.69
CA MET A 1 -39.63 -27.92 -38.40
C MET A 1 -38.10 -27.88 -38.28
N ASP A 2 -37.35 -28.44 -39.23
CA ASP A 2 -35.87 -28.49 -39.19
C ASP A 2 -35.15 -27.14 -39.14
N TYR A 3 -35.65 -26.11 -39.84
CA TYR A 3 -35.04 -24.77 -39.80
C TYR A 3 -35.13 -24.12 -38.40
N PHE A 4 -36.23 -24.34 -37.68
CA PHE A 4 -36.42 -23.78 -36.34
C PHE A 4 -35.61 -24.55 -35.29
N LEU A 5 -35.49 -25.87 -35.42
CA LEU A 5 -34.68 -26.70 -34.51
C LEU A 5 -33.18 -26.38 -34.63
N ASN A 6 -32.66 -26.25 -35.85
CA ASN A 6 -31.25 -25.90 -36.09
C ASN A 6 -30.89 -24.50 -35.53
N LYS A 7 -31.83 -23.54 -35.63
CA LYS A 7 -31.63 -22.20 -35.05
C LYS A 7 -31.60 -22.23 -33.52
N ILE A 8 -32.43 -23.07 -32.88
CA ILE A 8 -32.46 -23.25 -31.43
C ILE A 8 -31.18 -23.94 -30.93
N ASP A 9 -30.71 -24.98 -31.62
CA ASP A 9 -29.46 -25.69 -31.29
C ASP A 9 -28.25 -24.75 -31.34
N LYS A 10 -28.12 -23.95 -32.41
CA LYS A 10 -27.02 -22.99 -32.56
C LYS A 10 -27.04 -21.90 -31.47
N HIS A 11 -28.23 -21.48 -31.02
CA HIS A 11 -28.35 -20.53 -29.91
C HIS A 11 -28.00 -21.16 -28.56
N LEU A 12 -28.32 -22.43 -28.33
CA LEU A 12 -27.98 -23.20 -27.13
C LEU A 12 -26.48 -23.47 -27.02
N ASP A 13 -25.82 -23.84 -28.13
CA ASP A 13 -24.37 -24.07 -28.16
C ASP A 13 -23.58 -22.78 -27.92
N ASN A 14 -24.01 -21.66 -28.49
CA ASN A 14 -23.40 -20.35 -28.24
C ASN A 14 -23.56 -19.92 -26.76
N HIS A 15 -24.70 -20.25 -26.14
CA HIS A 15 -24.97 -19.95 -24.73
C HIS A 15 -24.08 -20.78 -23.79
N ARG A 16 -23.95 -22.10 -24.04
CA ARG A 16 -23.04 -22.97 -23.27
C ARG A 16 -21.58 -22.54 -23.38
N ASN A 17 -21.14 -22.13 -24.56
CA ASN A 17 -19.77 -21.67 -24.78
C ASN A 17 -19.50 -20.35 -24.02
N LEU A 18 -20.45 -19.41 -24.02
CA LEU A 18 -20.34 -18.17 -23.24
C LEU A 18 -20.23 -18.43 -21.73
N ASP A 19 -21.09 -19.31 -21.19
CA ASP A 19 -21.07 -19.63 -19.76
C ASP A 19 -19.75 -20.34 -19.37
N GLN A 20 -19.21 -21.19 -20.24
CA GLN A 20 -17.88 -21.80 -20.05
C GLN A 20 -16.77 -20.74 -20.03
N ASN A 21 -16.74 -19.84 -21.01
CA ASN A 21 -15.75 -18.76 -21.08
C ASN A 21 -15.86 -17.82 -19.88
N MET A 22 -17.07 -17.53 -19.41
CA MET A 22 -17.27 -16.71 -18.22
C MET A 22 -16.76 -17.40 -16.95
N ASN A 23 -16.99 -18.71 -16.82
CA ASN A 23 -16.43 -19.48 -15.71
C ASN A 23 -14.90 -19.51 -15.75
N GLU A 24 -14.30 -19.62 -16.94
CA GLU A 24 -12.85 -19.54 -17.10
C GLU A 24 -12.32 -18.14 -16.75
N LEU A 25 -13.00 -17.08 -17.19
CA LEU A 25 -12.65 -15.70 -16.83
C LEU A 25 -12.66 -15.51 -15.31
N LYS A 26 -13.68 -16.01 -14.62
CA LYS A 26 -13.76 -15.97 -13.15
C LYS A 26 -12.62 -16.72 -12.47
N ARG A 27 -12.20 -17.87 -13.01
CA ARG A 27 -11.03 -18.61 -12.49
C ARG A 27 -9.74 -17.80 -12.63
N LYS A 28 -9.47 -17.25 -13.82
CA LYS A 28 -8.28 -16.41 -14.04
C LYS A 28 -8.31 -15.13 -13.19
N LEU A 29 -9.48 -14.56 -12.97
CA LEU A 29 -9.64 -13.41 -12.08
C LEU A 29 -9.28 -13.76 -10.63
N ASN A 30 -9.63 -14.96 -10.16
CA ASN A 30 -9.19 -15.44 -8.85
C ASN A 30 -7.67 -15.61 -8.79
N ASP A 31 -7.04 -16.13 -9.85
CA ASP A 31 -5.58 -16.24 -9.92
C ASP A 31 -4.89 -14.85 -9.86
N LEU A 32 -5.45 -13.87 -10.58
CA LEU A 32 -4.97 -12.48 -10.54
C LEU A 32 -5.10 -11.87 -9.14
N ASN A 33 -6.22 -12.11 -8.45
CA ASN A 33 -6.43 -11.62 -7.09
C ASN A 33 -5.52 -12.32 -6.07
N GLY A 34 -5.24 -13.61 -6.24
CA GLY A 34 -4.23 -14.30 -5.43
C GLY A 34 -2.84 -13.69 -5.60
N LEU A 35 -2.45 -13.37 -6.84
CA LEU A 35 -1.18 -12.67 -7.12
C LEU A 35 -1.15 -11.27 -6.51
N LYS A 36 -2.28 -10.55 -6.53
CA LYS A 36 -2.41 -9.25 -5.86
C LYS A 36 -2.18 -9.38 -4.36
N GLU A 37 -2.80 -10.35 -3.69
CA GLU A 37 -2.62 -10.61 -2.26
C GLU A 37 -1.15 -10.92 -1.92
N ASP A 38 -0.48 -11.74 -2.74
CA ASP A 38 0.96 -12.03 -2.59
C ASP A 38 1.82 -10.76 -2.71
N ILE A 39 1.51 -9.89 -3.68
CA ILE A 39 2.19 -8.62 -3.88
C ILE A 39 1.93 -7.67 -2.71
N GLU A 40 0.70 -7.55 -2.23
CA GLU A 40 0.36 -6.70 -1.08
C GLU A 40 1.05 -7.16 0.20
N SER A 41 1.17 -8.47 0.39
CA SER A 41 1.94 -9.07 1.48
C SER A 41 3.43 -8.72 1.38
N ARG A 42 4.01 -8.87 0.17
CA ARG A 42 5.39 -8.46 -0.10
C ARG A 42 5.60 -6.97 0.13
N VAL A 43 4.73 -6.10 -0.39
CA VAL A 43 4.75 -4.65 -0.15
C VAL A 43 4.74 -4.37 1.34
N SER A 44 3.87 -5.02 2.11
CA SER A 44 3.80 -4.83 3.57
C SER A 44 5.10 -5.21 4.28
N SER A 45 5.84 -6.20 3.78
CA SER A 45 7.15 -6.59 4.34
C SER A 45 8.31 -5.70 3.88
N GLU A 46 8.30 -5.26 2.63
CA GLU A 46 9.37 -4.45 2.02
C GLU A 46 9.24 -2.96 2.33
N LEU A 47 8.01 -2.48 2.57
CA LEU A 47 7.70 -1.06 2.80
C LEU A 47 8.18 -0.62 4.18
N GLN A 48 9.36 -0.03 4.18
CA GLN A 48 9.91 0.68 5.33
C GLN A 48 9.56 2.17 5.26
N PRO A 49 9.60 2.90 6.39
CA PRO A 49 9.31 4.32 6.42
C PRO A 49 10.03 5.13 5.34
N THR A 50 11.32 4.89 5.14
CA THR A 50 12.18 5.59 4.18
C THR A 50 11.99 5.16 2.73
N LYS A 51 11.10 4.21 2.46
CA LYS A 51 10.84 3.68 1.12
C LYS A 51 9.45 4.05 0.65
N LYS A 52 9.26 4.04 -0.66
CA LYS A 52 7.96 4.21 -1.32
C LYS A 52 7.75 3.12 -2.34
N LEU A 53 6.49 2.81 -2.63
CA LEU A 53 6.13 1.85 -3.66
C LEU A 53 6.64 2.33 -5.03
N LYS A 54 7.16 1.41 -5.85
CA LYS A 54 7.46 1.70 -7.25
C LYS A 54 6.16 2.08 -7.97
N LYS A 55 6.21 3.12 -8.81
CA LYS A 55 5.03 3.57 -9.58
C LYS A 55 4.40 2.46 -10.42
N GLY A 56 5.23 1.59 -11.03
CA GLY A 56 4.72 0.45 -11.81
C GLY A 56 3.90 -0.53 -10.99
N VAL A 57 4.30 -0.80 -9.74
CA VAL A 57 3.55 -1.68 -8.83
C VAL A 57 2.24 -1.02 -8.39
N GLN A 58 2.28 0.29 -8.11
CA GLN A 58 1.07 1.05 -7.79
C GLN A 58 0.04 1.02 -8.94
N ILE A 59 0.47 1.35 -10.16
CA ILE A 59 -0.39 1.34 -11.35
C ILE A 59 -0.96 -0.06 -11.59
N TRP A 60 -0.15 -1.10 -11.39
CA TRP A 60 -0.60 -2.47 -11.53
C TRP A 60 -1.72 -2.81 -10.53
N LEU A 61 -1.57 -2.46 -9.25
CA LEU A 61 -2.63 -2.67 -8.24
C LEU A 61 -3.92 -1.92 -8.57
N GLU A 62 -3.81 -0.66 -9.01
CA GLU A 62 -4.95 0.15 -9.44
C GLU A 62 -5.68 -0.49 -10.65
N ASN A 63 -4.93 -1.03 -11.60
CA ASN A 63 -5.50 -1.74 -12.75
C ASN A 63 -6.21 -3.02 -12.35
N VAL A 64 -5.71 -3.79 -11.39
CA VAL A 64 -6.39 -5.01 -10.90
C VAL A 64 -7.77 -4.66 -10.33
N GLU A 65 -7.88 -3.57 -9.55
CA GLU A 65 -9.18 -3.14 -9.02
C GLU A 65 -10.14 -2.67 -10.10
N ARG A 66 -9.64 -1.92 -11.10
CA ARG A 66 -10.43 -1.53 -12.27
C ARG A 66 -10.97 -2.78 -12.99
N ILE A 67 -10.12 -3.75 -13.27
CA ILE A 67 -10.48 -5.01 -13.95
C ILE A 67 -11.54 -5.78 -13.15
N ASN A 68 -11.39 -5.88 -11.83
CA ASN A 68 -12.37 -6.50 -10.95
C ASN A 68 -13.76 -5.86 -11.12
N GLY A 69 -13.85 -4.53 -11.00
CA GLY A 69 -15.12 -3.81 -11.14
C GLY A 69 -15.73 -3.95 -12.54
N GLU A 70 -14.88 -3.91 -13.57
CA GLU A 70 -15.28 -4.08 -14.96
C GLU A 70 -15.83 -5.48 -15.27
N ILE A 71 -15.24 -6.54 -14.71
CA ILE A 71 -15.74 -7.93 -14.86
C ILE A 71 -17.01 -8.13 -14.06
N GLN A 72 -17.11 -7.56 -12.85
CA GLN A 72 -18.35 -7.60 -12.06
C GLN A 72 -19.52 -6.94 -12.81
N SER A 73 -19.28 -5.79 -13.44
CA SER A 73 -20.27 -5.13 -14.30
C SER A 73 -20.66 -5.98 -15.51
N LEU A 74 -19.70 -6.65 -16.15
CA LEU A 74 -19.97 -7.57 -17.26
C LEU A 74 -20.82 -8.76 -16.81
N ASP A 75 -20.51 -9.38 -15.67
CA ASP A 75 -21.28 -10.50 -15.10
C ASP A 75 -22.73 -10.09 -14.82
N GLY A 76 -22.94 -8.89 -14.27
CA GLY A 76 -24.28 -8.32 -14.06
C GLY A 76 -25.07 -8.18 -15.36
N ARG A 77 -24.47 -7.57 -16.39
CA ARG A 77 -25.11 -7.42 -17.71
C ARG A 77 -25.48 -8.76 -18.36
N ILE A 78 -24.61 -9.77 -18.24
CA ILE A 78 -24.87 -11.13 -18.75
C ILE A 78 -25.97 -11.83 -17.94
N GLY A 79 -26.05 -11.57 -16.63
CA GLY A 79 -27.09 -12.08 -15.75
C GLY A 79 -28.49 -11.52 -16.06
N GLU A 80 -28.56 -10.24 -16.44
CA GLU A 80 -29.79 -9.55 -16.83
C GLU A 80 -30.21 -9.80 -18.29
N SER A 81 -29.30 -10.31 -19.11
CA SER A 81 -29.54 -10.57 -20.53
C SER A 81 -30.46 -11.77 -20.77
N SER A 82 -31.36 -11.63 -21.73
CA SER A 82 -32.17 -12.77 -22.20
C SER A 82 -31.30 -13.78 -22.96
N ALA A 83 -31.71 -15.05 -23.00
CA ALA A 83 -30.99 -16.12 -23.69
C ALA A 83 -30.67 -15.81 -25.17
N LEU A 84 -31.51 -14.99 -25.83
CA LEU A 84 -31.35 -14.58 -27.22
C LEU A 84 -30.30 -13.48 -27.44
N THR A 85 -30.00 -12.68 -26.41
CA THR A 85 -29.10 -11.51 -26.50
C THR A 85 -27.75 -11.72 -25.83
N ARG A 86 -27.62 -12.75 -24.98
CA ARG A 86 -26.36 -13.14 -24.32
C ARG A 86 -25.17 -13.30 -25.26
N GLY A 87 -25.39 -13.83 -26.47
CA GLY A 87 -24.31 -14.05 -27.45
C GLY A 87 -23.57 -12.77 -27.87
N PHE A 88 -24.16 -11.58 -27.67
CA PHE A 88 -23.50 -10.31 -27.95
C PHE A 88 -22.35 -9.98 -26.97
N HIS A 89 -22.27 -10.66 -25.83
CA HIS A 89 -21.21 -10.46 -24.84
C HIS A 89 -20.02 -11.42 -24.97
N ALA A 90 -20.04 -12.34 -25.95
CA ALA A 90 -18.96 -13.31 -26.12
C ALA A 90 -17.61 -12.65 -26.38
N GLU A 91 -17.58 -11.62 -27.22
CA GLU A 91 -16.36 -10.87 -27.52
C GLU A 91 -15.85 -10.11 -26.29
N ASP A 92 -16.75 -9.49 -25.52
CA ASP A 92 -16.40 -8.79 -24.27
C ASP A 92 -15.74 -9.74 -23.27
N VAL A 93 -16.25 -10.96 -23.11
CA VAL A 93 -15.70 -11.97 -22.20
C VAL A 93 -14.30 -12.40 -22.64
N LEU A 94 -14.10 -12.66 -23.93
CA LEU A 94 -12.79 -13.04 -24.49
C LEU A 94 -11.76 -11.92 -24.36
N MET A 95 -12.16 -10.68 -24.62
CA MET A 95 -11.30 -9.51 -24.45
C MET A 95 -10.83 -9.37 -22.99
N ARG A 96 -11.75 -9.53 -22.04
CA ARG A 96 -11.43 -9.48 -20.61
C ARG A 96 -10.55 -10.63 -20.16
N MET A 97 -10.74 -11.82 -20.74
CA MET A 97 -9.89 -12.96 -20.47
C MET A 97 -8.43 -12.66 -20.85
N LYS A 98 -8.22 -12.10 -22.04
CA LYS A 98 -6.89 -11.69 -22.50
C LYS A 98 -6.28 -10.60 -21.60
N GLU A 99 -7.07 -9.60 -21.24
CA GLU A 99 -6.61 -8.52 -20.35
C GLU A 99 -6.16 -9.05 -18.99
N VAL A 100 -6.92 -9.97 -18.38
CA VAL A 100 -6.54 -10.62 -17.11
C VAL A 100 -5.23 -11.39 -17.25
N GLU A 101 -5.06 -12.17 -18.32
CA GLU A 101 -3.81 -12.91 -18.58
C GLU A 101 -2.60 -11.99 -18.71
N GLU A 102 -2.73 -10.89 -19.46
CA GLU A 102 -1.69 -9.89 -19.61
C GLU A 102 -1.28 -9.29 -18.26
N HIS A 103 -2.26 -8.96 -17.40
CA HIS A 103 -1.98 -8.42 -16.07
C HIS A 103 -1.36 -9.44 -15.12
N ILE A 104 -1.72 -10.73 -15.23
CA ILE A 104 -1.03 -11.81 -14.51
C ILE A 104 0.45 -11.85 -14.89
N GLN A 105 0.79 -11.71 -16.18
CA GLN A 105 2.20 -11.68 -16.60
C GLN A 105 2.92 -10.43 -16.08
N GLN A 106 2.28 -9.26 -16.15
CA GLN A 106 2.84 -8.01 -15.65
C GLN A 106 3.07 -8.02 -14.13
N GLY A 107 2.24 -8.75 -13.38
CA GLY A 107 2.33 -8.87 -11.92
C GLY A 107 3.50 -9.71 -11.43
N LYS A 108 4.24 -10.39 -12.31
CA LYS A 108 5.41 -11.21 -11.95
C LYS A 108 6.65 -10.37 -11.66
N PHE A 109 6.55 -9.47 -10.68
CA PHE A 109 7.67 -8.64 -10.25
C PHE A 109 8.78 -9.48 -9.58
N CYS A 110 9.89 -9.69 -10.29
CA CYS A 110 11.07 -10.41 -9.76
C CYS A 110 11.98 -9.56 -8.87
N GLU A 111 11.95 -8.24 -9.03
CA GLU A 111 12.75 -7.30 -8.25
C GLU A 111 12.02 -6.80 -6.99
N GLY A 112 12.72 -6.03 -6.15
CA GLY A 112 12.10 -5.31 -5.04
C GLY A 112 10.97 -4.37 -5.52
N LEU A 113 9.88 -4.34 -4.75
CA LEU A 113 8.64 -3.61 -5.08
C LEU A 113 8.69 -2.14 -4.67
N VAL A 114 9.66 -1.79 -3.85
CA VAL A 114 9.85 -0.47 -3.27
C VAL A 114 11.17 0.14 -3.73
N VAL A 115 11.24 1.47 -3.68
CA VAL A 115 12.45 2.27 -3.90
C VAL A 115 12.65 3.22 -2.74
N ASP A 116 13.88 3.68 -2.56
CA ASP A 116 14.16 4.71 -1.57
C ASP A 116 13.33 5.96 -1.88
N ASN A 117 12.75 6.53 -0.84
CA ASN A 117 12.04 7.79 -0.91
C ASN A 117 12.98 8.88 -0.41
N PRO A 118 13.73 9.58 -1.29
CA PRO A 118 14.70 10.58 -0.87
C PRO A 118 14.07 11.77 -0.12
N ARG A 119 12.74 11.92 -0.19
CA ARG A 119 12.01 12.92 0.58
C ARG A 119 11.81 12.53 2.05
N ARG A 120 11.95 11.25 2.40
CA ARG A 120 11.59 10.75 3.74
C ARG A 120 12.78 10.24 4.51
N ILE A 121 13.10 10.95 5.60
CA ILE A 121 14.27 10.68 6.44
C ILE A 121 13.78 10.24 7.81
N GLY A 122 14.33 9.14 8.32
CA GLY A 122 14.20 8.82 9.73
C GLY A 122 14.66 7.41 10.12
N GLN A 123 14.72 7.18 11.42
CA GLN A 123 15.32 5.99 12.01
C GLN A 123 14.31 5.28 12.91
N VAL A 124 14.02 4.01 12.62
CA VAL A 124 13.25 3.16 13.54
C VAL A 124 14.11 2.86 14.77
N LEU A 125 13.53 3.07 15.95
CA LEU A 125 14.21 2.88 17.23
C LEU A 125 13.73 1.60 17.89
N SER A 126 14.64 0.85 18.53
CA SER A 126 14.26 -0.33 19.30
C SER A 126 13.37 0.07 20.49
N THR A 127 12.17 -0.51 20.52
CA THR A 127 11.14 -0.28 21.53
C THR A 127 10.73 -1.60 22.15
N SER A 128 10.66 -1.66 23.49
CA SER A 128 9.96 -2.73 24.21
C SER A 128 8.46 -2.44 24.23
N THR A 129 7.62 -3.47 24.37
CA THR A 129 6.18 -3.29 24.53
C THR A 129 5.88 -2.40 25.73
N LEU A 130 5.25 -1.24 25.48
CA LEU A 130 4.69 -0.42 26.56
C LEU A 130 3.30 -0.96 26.92
N SER A 131 3.12 -1.28 28.20
CA SER A 131 1.83 -1.69 28.77
C SER A 131 1.39 -0.68 29.82
N GLY A 132 0.07 -0.63 30.09
CA GLY A 132 -0.55 0.30 31.03
C GLY A 132 -1.35 1.40 30.33
N GLU A 133 -2.56 1.63 30.85
CA GLU A 133 -3.52 2.61 30.31
C GLU A 133 -2.97 4.04 30.35
N ALA A 134 -2.32 4.44 31.45
CA ALA A 134 -1.72 5.76 31.60
C ALA A 134 -0.66 6.04 30.51
N THR A 135 0.19 5.06 30.19
CA THR A 135 1.22 5.21 29.14
C THR A 135 0.59 5.46 27.77
N LYS A 136 -0.51 4.77 27.46
CA LYS A 136 -1.26 4.99 26.21
C LYS A 136 -1.85 6.41 26.19
N LEU A 137 -2.43 6.87 27.29
CA LEU A 137 -2.97 8.22 27.41
C LEU A 137 -1.90 9.28 27.13
N TYR A 138 -0.71 9.17 27.74
CA TYR A 138 0.38 10.12 27.49
C TYR A 138 0.89 10.09 26.04
N ILE A 139 0.94 8.91 25.41
CA ILE A 139 1.29 8.81 23.99
C ILE A 139 0.28 9.55 23.14
N GLU A 140 -1.02 9.35 23.37
CA GLU A 140 -2.06 10.04 22.61
C GLU A 140 -2.06 11.55 22.87
N GLU A 141 -1.83 12.00 24.11
CA GLU A 141 -1.74 13.42 24.44
C GLU A 141 -0.59 14.10 23.68
N ILE A 142 0.61 13.55 23.76
CA ILE A 142 1.77 14.08 23.00
C ILE A 142 1.49 14.00 21.49
N TRP A 143 0.84 12.94 21.04
CA TRP A 143 0.46 12.78 19.63
C TRP A 143 -0.47 13.90 19.17
N GLN A 144 -1.51 14.24 19.93
CA GLN A 144 -2.42 15.34 19.61
C GLN A 144 -1.67 16.68 19.57
N CYS A 145 -0.77 16.93 20.52
CA CYS A 145 0.08 18.11 20.49
C CYS A 145 0.94 18.16 19.21
N LEU A 146 1.53 17.04 18.78
CA LEU A 146 2.35 16.99 17.56
C LEU A 146 1.56 17.21 16.27
N MET A 147 0.27 16.85 16.25
CA MET A 147 -0.59 17.05 15.09
C MET A 147 -1.12 18.48 14.99
N ASN A 148 -1.10 19.25 16.08
CA ASN A 148 -1.48 20.67 16.08
C ASN A 148 -0.35 21.56 15.52
N ASP A 149 -0.60 22.24 14.39
CA ASP A 149 0.38 23.11 13.72
C ASP A 149 0.80 24.35 14.53
N GLU A 150 0.01 24.74 15.53
CA GLU A 150 0.35 25.84 16.44
C GLU A 150 1.44 25.43 17.46
N VAL A 151 1.56 24.12 17.74
CA VAL A 151 2.54 23.59 18.69
C VAL A 151 3.86 23.35 17.97
N ARG A 152 4.89 24.14 18.32
CA ARG A 152 6.23 24.03 17.70
C ARG A 152 7.21 23.17 18.50
N LYS A 153 7.02 23.04 19.82
CA LYS A 153 7.95 22.35 20.73
C LYS A 153 7.17 21.68 21.86
N ILE A 154 7.61 20.49 22.23
CA ILE A 154 7.05 19.72 23.35
C ILE A 154 8.19 19.30 24.27
N GLY A 155 8.01 19.52 25.57
CA GLY A 155 8.93 19.07 26.61
C GLY A 155 8.27 18.00 27.48
N VAL A 156 8.91 16.83 27.60
CA VAL A 156 8.46 15.75 28.50
C VAL A 156 9.39 15.67 29.69
N TRP A 157 8.87 15.90 30.90
CA TRP A 157 9.65 16.00 32.14
C TRP A 157 9.05 15.12 33.26
N GLY A 158 9.80 14.90 34.33
CA GLY A 158 9.39 14.06 35.47
C GLY A 158 10.54 13.25 36.06
N MET A 159 10.25 12.43 37.08
CA MET A 159 11.24 11.61 37.78
C MET A 159 12.07 10.70 36.86
N GLY A 160 13.29 10.35 37.27
CA GLY A 160 14.11 9.35 36.59
C GLY A 160 13.42 7.99 36.53
N GLY A 161 13.66 7.20 35.48
CA GLY A 161 13.15 5.83 35.38
C GLY A 161 11.68 5.67 34.93
N VAL A 162 10.87 6.73 34.92
CA VAL A 162 9.44 6.66 34.56
C VAL A 162 9.14 6.40 33.07
N GLY A 163 10.16 6.17 32.24
CA GLY A 163 9.96 5.76 30.84
C GLY A 163 9.78 6.89 29.81
N LYS A 164 10.07 8.16 30.14
CA LYS A 164 9.94 9.31 29.22
C LYS A 164 10.59 9.07 27.85
N THR A 165 11.86 8.65 27.84
CA THR A 165 12.58 8.34 26.60
C THR A 165 11.95 7.17 25.85
N SER A 166 11.41 6.18 26.56
CA SER A 166 10.73 5.03 25.96
C SER A 166 9.43 5.44 25.27
N ILE A 167 8.66 6.36 25.87
CA ILE A 167 7.46 6.96 25.26
C ILE A 167 7.85 7.69 23.97
N MET A 168 8.87 8.54 24.01
CA MET A 168 9.32 9.29 22.82
C MET A 168 9.81 8.38 21.69
N LYS A 169 10.43 7.23 21.99
CA LYS A 169 10.81 6.23 20.97
C LYS A 169 9.59 5.63 20.26
N HIS A 170 8.50 5.37 20.98
CA HIS A 170 7.26 4.88 20.37
C HIS A 170 6.63 5.93 19.46
N ILE A 171 6.64 7.18 19.90
CA ILE A 171 6.14 8.31 19.10
C ILE A 171 6.97 8.48 17.83
N ASN A 172 8.31 8.43 17.92
CA ASN A 172 9.19 8.44 16.75
C ASN A 172 8.79 7.35 15.73
N ASN A 173 8.64 6.11 16.19
CA ASN A 173 8.27 5.00 15.30
C ASN A 173 6.86 5.16 14.72
N ARG A 174 5.92 5.79 15.45
CA ARG A 174 4.58 6.11 14.96
C ARG A 174 4.61 7.24 13.92
N LEU A 175 5.43 8.28 14.11
CA LEU A 175 5.63 9.35 13.13
C LEU A 175 6.17 8.79 11.82
N LEU A 176 7.08 7.82 11.88
CA LEU A 176 7.61 7.14 10.68
C LEU A 176 6.58 6.32 9.92
N LYS A 177 5.50 5.87 10.58
CA LYS A 177 4.37 5.21 9.91
C LYS A 177 3.41 6.22 9.27
N GLN A 178 3.28 7.41 9.85
CA GLN A 178 2.41 8.46 9.32
C GLN A 178 3.06 9.28 8.21
N THR A 179 2.41 9.35 7.06
CA THR A 179 2.99 9.88 5.82
C THR A 179 2.60 11.32 5.52
N HIS A 180 1.67 11.92 6.26
CA HIS A 180 1.02 13.17 5.85
C HIS A 180 1.48 14.43 6.60
N LYS A 181 2.18 14.30 7.73
CA LYS A 181 2.52 15.46 8.60
C LYS A 181 3.99 15.88 8.52
N PHE A 182 4.91 14.91 8.61
CA PHE A 182 6.34 15.16 8.64
C PHE A 182 7.04 14.33 7.57
N ASP A 183 7.76 15.01 6.67
CA ASP A 183 8.63 14.36 5.70
C ASP A 183 9.88 13.78 6.39
N VAL A 184 10.36 14.44 7.44
CA VAL A 184 11.63 14.13 8.10
C VAL A 184 11.42 14.00 9.62
N VAL A 185 11.88 12.87 10.17
CA VAL A 185 11.87 12.58 11.62
C VAL A 185 13.28 12.21 12.05
N ILE A 186 13.93 13.07 12.83
CA ILE A 186 15.32 12.87 13.27
C ILE A 186 15.37 12.62 14.77
N TRP A 187 16.05 11.53 15.15
CA TRP A 187 16.35 11.23 16.54
C TRP A 187 17.82 11.53 16.85
N ILE A 188 18.06 12.45 17.79
CA ILE A 188 19.40 12.81 18.28
C ILE A 188 19.39 12.84 19.81
N THR A 189 20.45 12.29 20.42
CA THR A 189 20.68 12.34 21.86
C THR A 189 21.64 13.49 22.17
N VAL A 190 21.20 14.45 22.99
CA VAL A 190 22.05 15.56 23.47
C VAL A 190 22.53 15.26 24.88
N SER A 191 23.84 15.06 25.07
CA SER A 191 24.46 14.88 26.39
C SER A 191 25.08 16.19 26.90
N LYS A 192 25.52 16.23 28.17
CA LYS A 192 26.18 17.41 28.75
C LYS A 192 27.48 17.80 28.04
N GLU A 193 28.17 16.83 27.44
CA GLU A 193 29.45 17.00 26.75
C GLU A 193 29.28 17.40 25.26
N MET A 194 28.03 17.61 24.84
CA MET A 194 27.70 17.92 23.45
C MET A 194 27.93 19.40 23.14
N SER A 195 28.64 19.68 22.05
CA SER A 195 28.81 21.03 21.51
C SER A 195 27.81 21.30 20.38
N LEU A 196 27.55 22.57 20.10
CA LEU A 196 26.69 22.98 18.98
C LEU A 196 27.23 22.44 17.64
N ALA A 197 28.54 22.49 17.44
CA ALA A 197 29.18 21.96 16.23
C ALA A 197 28.96 20.46 16.05
N LYS A 198 29.02 19.67 17.14
CA LYS A 198 28.71 18.23 17.11
C LYS A 198 27.24 17.99 16.77
N LEU A 199 26.32 18.73 17.40
CA LEU A 199 24.89 18.61 17.12
C LEU A 199 24.56 18.95 15.65
N GLN A 200 25.13 20.03 15.11
CA GLN A 200 24.96 20.39 13.71
C GLN A 200 25.48 19.29 12.80
N LYS A 201 26.70 18.79 13.05
CA LYS A 201 27.29 17.68 12.28
C LYS A 201 26.41 16.43 12.31
N ASP A 202 25.87 16.06 13.47
CA ASP A 202 24.97 14.92 13.61
C ASP A 202 23.67 15.14 12.82
N LEU A 203 23.07 16.32 12.89
CA LEU A 203 21.90 16.70 12.10
C LEU A 203 22.16 16.60 10.60
N ALA A 204 23.26 17.19 10.10
CA ALA A 204 23.64 17.11 8.70
C ALA A 204 23.86 15.67 8.23
N SER A 205 24.52 14.85 9.04
CA SER A 205 24.73 13.44 8.71
C SER A 205 23.41 12.66 8.58
N LYS A 206 22.41 12.98 9.41
CA LYS A 206 21.07 12.38 9.34
C LYS A 206 20.27 12.89 8.16
N LEU A 207 20.49 14.13 7.75
CA LEU A 207 19.84 14.75 6.59
C LEU A 207 20.53 14.43 5.26
N ASP A 208 21.69 13.78 5.29
CA ASP A 208 22.59 13.60 4.14
C ASP A 208 22.96 14.93 3.44
N VAL A 209 23.19 15.97 4.26
CA VAL A 209 23.60 17.30 3.78
C VAL A 209 25.06 17.52 4.13
N LYS A 210 25.86 18.02 3.18
CA LYS A 210 27.22 18.47 3.45
C LYS A 210 27.20 19.95 3.83
N PHE A 211 27.76 20.29 5.00
CA PHE A 211 28.06 21.69 5.29
C PHE A 211 29.29 22.11 4.48
N SER A 212 29.13 23.10 3.62
CA SER A 212 30.24 23.82 3.01
C SER A 212 30.70 24.93 3.98
N GLY A 213 31.80 24.71 4.69
CA GLY A 213 32.47 25.68 5.58
C GLY A 213 32.95 24.99 6.88
N ASN A 214 34.22 25.00 7.28
CA ASN A 214 35.26 26.03 7.09
C ASN A 214 36.65 25.39 6.93
N GLU A 215 37.43 25.87 5.95
CA GLU A 215 38.87 26.12 6.13
C GLU A 215 39.07 27.32 7.08
#